data_AF-A0A2E3FJL0-F1
#
_entry.id   AF-A0A2E3FJL0-F1
#
_cell.length_a   1.000
_cell.length_b   1.000
_cell.length_c   1.000
_cell.angle_alpha   90.00
_cell.angle_beta   90.00
_cell.angle_gamma   90.00
#
_symmetry.space_group_name_H-M   'P 1'
#
loop_
_entity.id
_entity.type
_entity.pdbx_description
1 polymer ?
#
loop_
_entity_poly.entity_id
_entity_poly.type
_entity_poly.pdbx_seq_one_letter_code
_entity_poly.pdbx_strand_id
1 'polypeptide(L)'
;MTIEDYLLGLWSNKNQAQSSPTTYATIYLHWEKIEGGFQSKNYYRTDGPERPYRKRYHKKVEISKTEVLIENYDLQWNKSAECGMLFKYADLAWHGNIVGKCVHNGVVIRSQMHLYGDKLHSFDQAYKDGKMVWGSDNIYKYVRVENDL
;
A
#
# COMPACT_ATOMS: atom_id res chain seq x y z
N MET A 1 8.38 0.08 18.52
CA MET A 1 7.39 0.38 17.48
C MET A 1 7.63 -0.56 16.33
N THR A 2 6.65 -1.40 16.03
CA THR A 2 6.69 -2.35 14.92
C THR A 2 6.15 -1.71 13.65
N ILE A 3 6.36 -2.35 12.50
CA ILE A 3 5.73 -1.88 11.26
C ILE A 3 4.20 -2.02 11.35
N GLU A 4 3.69 -3.01 12.09
CA GLU A 4 2.26 -3.23 12.27
C GLU A 4 1.57 -2.04 12.95
N ASP A 5 2.22 -1.43 13.94
CA ASP A 5 1.71 -0.21 14.61
C ASP A 5 1.47 0.93 13.60
N TYR A 6 2.24 0.94 12.51
CA TYR A 6 2.24 1.99 11.48
C TYR A 6 1.41 1.62 10.24
N LEU A 7 1.22 0.33 9.97
CA LEU A 7 0.60 -0.17 8.73
C LEU A 7 -0.86 -0.57 8.92
N LEU A 8 -1.19 -1.32 9.97
CA LEU A 8 -2.53 -1.87 10.19
C LEU A 8 -3.51 -0.75 10.49
N GLY A 9 -4.74 -0.86 9.97
CA GLY A 9 -5.80 0.11 10.16
C GLY A 9 -6.48 0.51 8.86
N LEU A 10 -7.53 1.33 9.01
CA LEU A 10 -8.22 1.98 7.92
C LEU A 10 -7.61 3.36 7.66
N TRP A 11 -7.41 3.69 6.39
CA TRP A 11 -6.76 4.90 5.95
C TRP A 11 -7.60 5.56 4.86
N SER A 12 -7.66 6.89 4.84
CA SER A 12 -8.36 7.64 3.79
C SER A 12 -7.59 8.87 3.34
N ASN A 13 -7.62 9.15 2.04
CA ASN A 13 -7.11 10.40 1.48
C ASN A 13 -8.20 11.48 1.35
N LYS A 14 -9.31 11.36 2.09
CA LYS A 14 -10.48 12.26 2.02
C LYS A 14 -10.09 13.74 1.97
N ASN A 15 -9.23 14.20 2.87
CA ASN A 15 -8.79 15.60 2.91
C ASN A 15 -8.04 16.02 1.63
N GLN A 16 -7.19 15.15 1.09
CA GLN A 16 -6.48 15.40 -0.17
C GLN A 16 -7.45 15.47 -1.36
N ALA A 17 -8.38 14.52 -1.45
CA ALA A 17 -9.39 14.49 -2.50
C ALA A 17 -10.33 15.69 -2.45
N GLN A 18 -10.75 16.12 -1.26
CA GLN A 18 -11.58 17.32 -1.09
C GLN A 18 -10.84 18.61 -1.47
N SER A 19 -9.53 18.66 -1.26
CA SER A 19 -8.70 19.81 -1.59
C SER A 19 -8.36 19.90 -3.09
N SER A 20 -8.38 18.77 -3.82
CA SER A 20 -8.15 18.74 -5.26
C SER A 20 -9.00 17.65 -5.94
N PRO A 21 -10.32 17.91 -6.08
CA PRO A 21 -11.31 16.89 -6.45
C PRO A 21 -11.22 16.41 -7.91
N THR A 22 -10.59 17.20 -8.78
CA THR A 22 -10.33 16.80 -10.18
C THR A 22 -9.06 15.96 -10.33
N THR A 23 -8.21 15.91 -9.30
CA THR A 23 -6.93 15.19 -9.35
C THR A 23 -6.99 13.87 -8.60
N TYR A 24 -7.70 13.82 -7.47
CA TYR A 24 -7.71 12.66 -6.59
C TYR A 24 -9.13 12.18 -6.33
N ALA A 25 -9.36 10.89 -6.57
CA ALA A 25 -10.53 10.21 -6.03
C ALA A 25 -10.40 10.03 -4.51
N THR A 26 -11.53 10.00 -3.79
CA THR A 26 -11.53 9.55 -2.38
C THR A 26 -11.40 8.03 -2.33
N ILE A 27 -10.29 7.57 -1.80
CA ILE A 27 -9.92 6.16 -1.69
C ILE A 27 -9.75 5.82 -0.21
N TYR A 28 -10.15 4.60 0.12
CA TYR A 28 -9.84 3.97 1.38
C TYR A 28 -8.86 2.82 1.15
N LEU A 29 -7.88 2.73 2.04
CA LEU A 29 -6.92 1.64 2.13
C LEU A 29 -7.13 0.97 3.48
N HIS A 30 -7.39 -0.33 3.52
CA HIS A 30 -7.58 -1.07 4.75
C HIS A 30 -6.55 -2.18 4.84
N TRP A 31 -5.70 -2.12 5.87
CA TRP A 31 -4.76 -3.17 6.22
C TRP A 31 -5.22 -3.86 7.49
N GLU A 32 -5.49 -5.15 7.40
CA GLU A 32 -5.97 -5.96 8.51
C GLU A 32 -5.11 -7.21 8.69
N LYS A 33 -4.98 -7.66 9.94
CA LYS A 33 -4.33 -8.94 10.24
C LYS A 33 -5.36 -10.04 10.04
N ILE A 34 -4.96 -11.10 9.34
CA ILE A 34 -5.77 -12.28 9.09
C ILE A 34 -4.99 -13.53 9.49
N GLU A 35 -5.65 -14.68 9.49
CA GLU A 35 -4.94 -15.95 9.62
C GLU A 35 -3.90 -16.09 8.50
N GLY A 36 -2.66 -16.43 8.87
CA GLY A 36 -1.55 -16.61 7.94
C GLY A 36 -0.80 -15.34 7.51
N GLY A 37 -1.29 -14.13 7.83
CA GLY A 37 -0.58 -12.89 7.49
C GLY A 37 -1.44 -11.63 7.56
N PHE A 38 -1.40 -10.83 6.50
CA PHE A 38 -2.16 -9.60 6.36
C PHE A 38 -3.02 -9.60 5.10
N GLN A 39 -4.05 -8.78 5.11
CA GLN A 39 -4.84 -8.45 3.95
C GLN A 39 -4.83 -6.94 3.73
N SER A 40 -4.67 -6.53 2.48
CA SER A 40 -4.90 -5.14 2.06
C SER A 40 -6.11 -5.06 1.14
N LYS A 41 -7.00 -4.10 1.37
CA LYS A 41 -8.06 -3.70 0.44
C LYS A 41 -7.87 -2.24 0.04
N ASN A 42 -8.06 -1.93 -1.23
CA ASN A 42 -8.19 -0.57 -1.72
C ASN A 42 -9.54 -0.44 -2.42
N TYR A 43 -10.30 0.60 -2.09
CA TYR A 43 -11.63 0.81 -2.64
C TYR A 43 -11.96 2.30 -2.74
N TYR A 44 -12.77 2.64 -3.74
CA TYR A 44 -13.35 3.98 -3.85
C TYR A 44 -14.42 4.17 -2.77
N ARG A 45 -14.56 5.41 -2.27
CA ARG A 45 -15.61 5.76 -1.30
C ARG A 45 -17.01 5.36 -1.76
N THR A 46 -17.30 5.46 -3.06
CA THR A 46 -18.61 5.14 -3.66
C THR A 46 -18.88 3.63 -3.75
N ASP A 47 -17.83 2.82 -3.81
CA ASP A 47 -17.96 1.38 -4.02
C ASP A 47 -18.07 0.61 -2.72
N GLY A 48 -17.34 1.07 -1.70
CA GLY A 48 -17.30 0.50 -0.36
C GLY A 48 -16.35 -0.70 -0.22
N PRO A 49 -16.14 -1.18 1.02
CA PRO A 49 -15.16 -2.23 1.34
C PRO A 49 -15.48 -3.60 0.73
N GLU A 50 -16.73 -3.83 0.33
CA GLU A 50 -17.20 -5.08 -0.30
C GLU A 50 -16.86 -5.16 -1.80
N ARG A 51 -16.54 -4.02 -2.43
CA ARG A 51 -16.16 -3.95 -3.85
C ARG A 51 -14.79 -3.30 -4.03
N PRO A 52 -13.72 -3.87 -3.48
CA PRO A 52 -12.39 -3.32 -3.62
C PRO A 52 -11.87 -3.52 -5.05
N TYR A 53 -11.31 -2.46 -5.64
CA TYR A 53 -10.62 -2.57 -6.92
C TYR A 53 -9.28 -3.30 -6.79
N ARG A 54 -8.72 -3.37 -5.56
CA ARG A 54 -7.53 -4.17 -5.25
C ARG A 54 -7.72 -4.87 -3.90
N LYS A 55 -7.55 -6.18 -3.90
CA LYS A 55 -7.48 -7.02 -2.69
C LYS A 55 -6.30 -7.97 -2.82
N ARG A 56 -5.43 -8.02 -1.81
CA ARG A 56 -4.20 -8.84 -1.81
C ARG A 56 -3.92 -9.38 -0.42
N TYR A 57 -3.25 -10.53 -0.37
CA TYR A 57 -2.69 -11.07 0.86
C TYR A 57 -1.20 -10.80 0.94
N HIS A 58 -0.68 -10.78 2.17
CA HIS A 58 0.71 -10.48 2.42
C HIS A 58 1.26 -11.31 3.58
N LYS A 59 2.55 -11.61 3.53
CA LYS A 59 3.29 -12.18 4.66
C LYS A 59 4.42 -11.25 5.08
N LYS A 60 4.61 -11.14 6.39
CA LYS A 60 5.74 -10.44 6.98
C LYS A 60 6.94 -11.37 7.04
N VAL A 61 8.07 -10.92 6.52
CA VAL A 61 9.39 -11.52 6.78
C VAL A 61 10.21 -10.50 7.55
N GLU A 62 10.46 -10.81 8.81
CA GLU A 62 11.27 -9.96 9.70
C GLU A 62 12.75 -10.21 9.41
N ILE A 63 13.45 -9.17 8.94
CA ILE A 63 14.88 -9.24 8.60
C ILE A 63 15.69 -8.72 9.79
N SER A 64 15.25 -7.60 10.37
CA SER A 64 15.80 -7.05 11.60
C SER A 64 14.75 -6.17 12.31
N LYS A 65 15.13 -5.57 13.43
CA LYS A 65 14.28 -4.58 14.14
C LYS A 65 13.92 -3.36 13.29
N THR A 66 14.73 -3.05 12.27
CA THR A 66 14.57 -1.86 11.42
C THR A 66 14.37 -2.21 9.95
N GLU A 67 14.25 -3.50 9.61
CA GLU A 67 14.04 -3.94 8.23
C GLU A 67 13.02 -5.08 8.18
N VAL A 68 11.96 -4.88 7.40
CA VAL A 68 10.88 -5.86 7.23
C VAL A 68 10.51 -5.96 5.76
N LEU A 69 10.43 -7.17 5.23
CA LEU A 69 9.89 -7.42 3.91
C LEU A 69 8.41 -7.81 4.03
N ILE A 70 7.56 -7.07 3.33
CA ILE A 70 6.15 -7.43 3.13
C ILE A 70 6.02 -8.10 1.76
N GLU A 71 5.89 -9.41 1.78
CA GLU A 71 5.73 -10.23 0.58
C GLU A 71 4.29 -10.18 0.07
N ASN A 72 4.11 -10.15 -1.24
CA ASN A 72 2.79 -10.02 -1.86
C ASN A 72 2.27 -11.38 -2.39
N TYR A 73 1.01 -11.67 -2.12
CA TYR A 73 0.33 -12.92 -2.47
C TYR A 73 -1.02 -12.65 -3.14
N ASP A 74 -1.46 -13.56 -3.99
CA ASP A 74 -2.85 -13.59 -4.45
C ASP A 74 -3.79 -14.09 -3.35
N LEU A 75 -5.09 -14.21 -3.66
CA LEU A 75 -6.11 -14.61 -2.69
C LEU A 75 -6.14 -16.11 -2.40
N GLN A 76 -5.28 -16.88 -3.08
CA GLN A 76 -5.08 -18.30 -2.88
C GLN A 76 -3.73 -18.60 -2.22
N TRP A 77 -3.05 -17.56 -1.69
CA TRP A 77 -1.72 -17.64 -1.08
C TRP A 77 -0.60 -18.12 -2.02
N ASN A 78 -0.73 -17.89 -3.33
CA ASN A 78 0.39 -18.03 -4.24
C ASN A 78 1.24 -16.75 -4.21
N LYS A 79 2.55 -16.92 -3.98
CA LYS A 79 3.49 -15.80 -3.88
C LYS A 79 3.65 -15.12 -5.24
N SER A 80 3.55 -13.80 -5.27
CA SER A 80 3.87 -13.01 -6.46
C SER A 80 5.37 -12.76 -6.53
N ALA A 81 5.99 -13.30 -7.57
CA ALA A 81 7.41 -13.17 -7.80
C ALA A 81 7.82 -11.68 -7.88
N GLU A 82 8.88 -11.32 -7.16
CA GLU A 82 9.56 -10.02 -7.24
C GLU A 82 8.68 -8.77 -6.98
N CYS A 83 7.55 -8.93 -6.28
CA CYS A 83 6.64 -7.83 -5.94
C CYS A 83 6.53 -7.58 -4.42
N GLY A 84 7.53 -8.03 -3.65
CA GLY A 84 7.63 -7.71 -2.23
C GLY A 84 8.12 -6.28 -2.00
N MET A 85 7.70 -5.67 -0.89
CA MET A 85 8.12 -4.34 -0.49
C MET A 85 9.00 -4.41 0.76
N LEU A 86 10.25 -3.97 0.65
CA LEU A 86 11.17 -3.87 1.77
C LEU A 86 10.99 -2.52 2.44
N PHE A 87 10.58 -2.56 3.70
CA PHE A 87 10.48 -1.41 4.58
C PHE A 87 11.73 -1.29 5.44
N LYS A 88 12.27 -0.07 5.51
CA LYS A 88 13.36 0.30 6.41
C LYS A 88 12.90 1.37 7.38
N TYR A 89 13.18 1.20 8.66
CA TYR A 89 12.88 2.19 9.69
C TYR A 89 14.04 3.20 9.79
N ALA A 90 13.74 4.47 9.56
CA ALA A 90 14.67 5.58 9.68
C ALA A 90 13.88 6.86 9.99
N ASP A 91 14.48 7.82 10.69
CA ASP A 91 13.88 9.14 10.96
C ASP A 91 12.45 9.09 11.52
N LEU A 92 12.21 8.14 12.43
CA LEU A 92 10.93 7.87 13.08
C LEU A 92 9.80 7.39 12.12
N ALA A 93 10.15 6.90 10.93
CA ALA A 93 9.20 6.44 9.92
C ALA A 93 9.66 5.13 9.26
N TRP A 94 8.71 4.41 8.65
CA TRP A 94 9.01 3.26 7.80
C TRP A 94 8.95 3.66 6.33
N HIS A 95 9.99 3.34 5.56
CA HIS A 95 10.08 3.64 4.13
C HIS A 95 10.18 2.35 3.33
N GLY A 96 9.13 2.07 2.56
CA GLY A 96 8.93 0.89 1.73
C GLY A 96 9.24 1.13 0.26
N ASN A 97 10.01 0.23 -0.33
CA ASN A 97 10.27 0.19 -1.77
C ASN A 97 10.12 -1.25 -2.29
N ILE A 98 9.64 -1.41 -3.53
CA ILE A 98 9.65 -2.73 -4.20
C ILE A 98 11.09 -3.26 -4.27
N VAL A 99 11.26 -4.55 -3.96
CA VAL A 99 12.51 -5.29 -4.15
C VAL A 99 12.44 -6.10 -5.44
N GLY A 100 13.47 -6.02 -6.26
CA GLY A 100 13.55 -6.74 -7.53
C GLY A 100 12.75 -6.05 -8.65
N LYS A 101 12.40 -6.81 -9.70
CA LYS A 101 11.68 -6.30 -10.86
C LYS A 101 10.24 -6.84 -10.84
N CYS A 102 9.37 -6.18 -10.09
CA CYS A 102 7.95 -6.52 -10.08
C CYS A 102 7.34 -6.33 -11.47
N VAL A 103 7.02 -7.43 -12.15
CA VAL A 103 6.33 -7.43 -13.44
C VAL A 103 4.96 -8.06 -13.26
N HIS A 104 3.91 -7.32 -13.63
CA HIS A 104 2.55 -7.81 -13.62
C HIS A 104 1.93 -7.55 -14.99
N ASN A 105 1.37 -8.57 -15.66
CA ASN A 105 0.76 -8.44 -16.98
C ASN A 105 1.63 -7.69 -18.01
N GLY A 106 2.94 -7.95 -18.02
CA GLY A 106 3.89 -7.33 -18.95
C GLY A 106 4.24 -5.88 -18.66
N VAL A 107 3.83 -5.32 -17.52
CA VAL A 107 4.20 -3.97 -17.08
C VAL A 107 5.08 -4.03 -15.83
N VAL A 108 6.08 -3.16 -15.77
CA VAL A 108 6.97 -3.02 -14.61
C VAL A 108 6.31 -2.11 -13.60
N ILE A 109 6.10 -2.61 -12.39
CA ILE A 109 5.52 -1.86 -11.28
C ILE A 109 6.63 -1.16 -10.50
N ARG A 110 6.42 0.14 -10.23
CA ARG A 110 7.18 0.92 -9.26
C ARG A 110 6.21 1.40 -8.19
N SER A 111 6.54 1.13 -6.94
CA SER A 111 5.71 1.52 -5.81
C SER A 111 6.59 1.88 -4.63
N GLN A 112 6.16 2.90 -3.90
CA GLN A 112 6.71 3.24 -2.59
C GLN A 112 5.59 3.49 -1.61
N MET A 113 5.89 3.22 -0.34
CA MET A 113 4.99 3.48 0.77
C MET A 113 5.79 4.02 1.95
N HIS A 114 5.35 5.14 2.51
CA HIS A 114 5.96 5.74 3.69
C HIS A 114 4.94 5.81 4.81
N LEU A 115 5.32 5.33 5.99
CA LEU A 115 4.47 5.26 7.17
C LEU A 115 5.02 6.18 8.26
N TYR A 116 4.25 7.18 8.66
CA TYR A 116 4.62 8.20 9.66
C TYR A 116 3.69 8.14 10.88
N GLY A 117 3.43 6.93 11.39
CA GLY A 117 2.52 6.70 12.53
C GLY A 117 1.05 6.74 12.11
N ASP A 118 0.45 7.93 12.09
CA ASP A 118 -0.96 8.18 11.73
C ASP A 118 -1.16 8.58 10.26
N LYS A 119 -0.09 8.62 9.49
CA LYS A 119 -0.10 8.92 8.04
C LYS A 119 0.55 7.82 7.23
N LEU A 120 -0.04 7.56 6.07
CA LEU A 120 0.48 6.64 5.07
C LEU A 120 0.52 7.38 3.74
N HIS A 121 1.69 7.51 3.15
CA HIS A 121 1.86 8.08 1.82
C HIS A 121 2.26 6.98 0.85
N SER A 122 1.62 6.93 -0.31
CA SER A 122 2.00 5.96 -1.33
C SER A 122 1.95 6.55 -2.72
N PHE A 123 2.71 5.96 -3.63
CA PHE A 123 2.51 6.14 -5.05
C PHE A 123 2.77 4.81 -5.75
N ASP A 124 1.95 4.53 -6.76
CA ASP A 124 1.99 3.31 -7.54
C ASP A 124 2.00 3.68 -9.02
N GLN A 125 2.93 3.09 -9.76
CA GLN A 125 3.14 3.38 -11.18
C GLN A 125 3.39 2.08 -11.92
N ALA A 126 2.90 2.00 -13.15
CA ALA A 126 3.14 0.90 -14.06
C ALA A 126 3.75 1.44 -15.34
N TYR A 127 4.85 0.82 -15.79
CA TYR A 127 5.59 1.20 -16.97
C TYR A 127 5.62 0.07 -18.00
N LYS A 128 5.43 0.42 -19.27
CA LYS A 128 5.66 -0.46 -20.42
C LYS A 128 6.61 0.24 -21.38
N ASP A 129 7.71 -0.42 -21.74
CA ASP A 129 8.72 0.12 -22.67
C ASP A 129 9.22 1.53 -22.28
N GLY A 130 9.39 1.76 -20.97
CA GLY A 130 9.83 3.03 -20.40
C GLY A 130 8.75 4.12 -20.29
N LYS A 131 7.52 3.88 -20.77
CA LYS A 131 6.39 4.82 -20.68
C LYS A 131 5.43 4.43 -19.57
N MET A 132 4.98 5.40 -18.79
CA MET A 132 3.95 5.18 -17.77
C MET A 132 2.61 4.86 -18.46
N VAL A 133 1.99 3.73 -18.12
CA VAL A 133 0.70 3.27 -18.67
C VAL A 133 -0.43 3.33 -17.65
N TRP A 134 -0.09 3.31 -16.36
CA TRP A 134 -1.02 3.49 -15.26
C TRP A 134 -0.27 4.09 -14.06
N GLY A 135 -0.99 4.83 -13.23
CA GLY A 135 -0.48 5.51 -12.06
C GLY A 135 -0.40 7.01 -12.33
N SER A 136 0.33 7.68 -11.46
CA SER A 136 0.66 9.10 -11.62
C SER A 136 1.93 9.42 -10.84
N ASP A 137 2.53 10.56 -11.12
CA ASP A 137 3.59 11.12 -10.26
C ASP A 137 3.02 11.74 -8.97
N ASN A 138 1.69 11.79 -8.83
CA ASN A 138 1.04 12.29 -7.64
C ASN A 138 1.13 11.27 -6.50
N ILE A 139 1.63 11.73 -5.36
CA ILE A 139 1.61 10.98 -4.11
C ILE A 139 0.19 11.02 -3.53
N TYR A 140 -0.36 9.85 -3.21
CA TYR A 140 -1.57 9.73 -2.41
C TYR A 140 -1.20 9.85 -0.93
N LYS A 141 -1.89 10.75 -0.23
CA LYS A 141 -1.65 11.06 1.19
C LYS A 141 -2.85 10.63 2.01
N TYR A 142 -2.70 9.52 2.72
CA TYR A 142 -3.74 8.98 3.57
C TYR A 142 -3.48 9.34 5.03
N VAL A 143 -4.57 9.62 5.75
CA VAL A 143 -4.60 9.75 7.20
C VAL A 143 -5.38 8.57 7.75
N ARG A 144 -4.93 8.04 8.89
CA ARG A 144 -5.63 6.98 9.61
C ARG A 144 -7.04 7.45 9.96
N VAL A 145 -8.03 6.63 9.63
CA VAL A 145 -9.40 6.87 10.06
C VAL A 145 -9.46 6.39 11.50
N GLU A 146 -9.65 7.33 12.43
CA GLU A 146 -10.00 6.97 13.80
C GLU A 146 -11.35 6.27 13.75
N ASN A 147 -11.50 5.17 14.51
CA ASN A 147 -12.82 4.62 14.72
C ASN A 147 -13.62 5.71 15.43
N ASP A 148 -14.60 6.30 14.75
CA ASP A 148 -15.72 6.96 15.42
C ASP A 148 -16.37 5.86 16.27
N LEU A 149 -15.94 5.76 17.54
CA LEU A 149 -16.56 4.92 18.57
C LEU A 149 -17.92 5.52 18.96
#